data_AF-A0A968GSP3-F1
#
_entry.id   AF-A0A968GSP3-F1
#
_cell.length_a   1.000
_cell.length_b   1.000
_cell.length_c   1.000
_cell.angle_alpha   90.00
_cell.angle_beta   90.00
_cell.angle_gamma   90.00
#
_symmetry.space_group_name_H-M   'P 1'
#
loop_
_entity.id
_entity.type
_entity.pdbx_description
1 polymer ?
#
loop_
_entity_poly.entity_id
_entity_poly.type
_entity_poly.pdbx_seq_one_letter_code
_entity_poly.pdbx_strand_id
1 'polypeptide(L)'
;MISKRVFILVITVAFLSTTLGFQVTSKFKILFEKAKFTMETKGDLKTAITLFNEIIKKYPNEREYAARSQFYIGLCNEKLGNVEARKAYEIVLSKYADQPGIVNEARARLTLLESKTPSIGPTTRRILADAEKIGHGSTVISKYIRTVDGNTGDVFQFEITSGDTSRIKNNSNLKKNDIDNIETYIFSPDGEKLAYNIAIFDSVTNKWTYELHIRNLDGSDLHSLYNEKYDYIYPFDWSSDGRLILAAQTQNNVDELVLISLEDGSKRILKKIITGYIGLWITRFSPDGKYIALSSVKKSNTPNSDILIIDVENGNEVFVAEHPAEDQMLRWTPDGKNLVFLSDRSGTWDLWAVRVIEGKQLGEPQLIKKDFGYNVWNVIG
;
A
#
# COMPACT_ATOMS: atom_id res chain seq x y z
N MET A 1 12.21 -15.95 88.69
CA MET A 1 11.86 -16.12 87.26
C MET A 1 11.10 -14.87 86.83
N ILE A 2 11.64 -13.77 86.29
CA ILE A 2 12.60 -13.44 85.22
C ILE A 2 12.19 -13.87 83.78
N SER A 3 11.82 -12.84 82.99
CA SER A 3 11.81 -12.68 81.52
C SER A 3 10.67 -13.36 80.73
N LYS A 4 10.10 -12.82 79.64
CA LYS A 4 10.64 -11.94 78.58
C LYS A 4 9.60 -10.97 78.00
N ARG A 5 10.14 -9.87 77.46
CA ARG A 5 9.50 -8.82 76.64
C ARG A 5 8.99 -9.37 75.30
N VAL A 6 7.91 -8.80 74.77
CA VAL A 6 7.66 -8.68 73.32
C VAL A 6 7.18 -7.25 73.03
N PHE A 7 7.86 -6.63 72.07
CA PHE A 7 7.66 -5.28 71.54
C PHE A 7 6.29 -5.15 70.85
N ILE A 8 5.54 -4.08 71.13
CA ILE A 8 4.48 -3.60 70.24
C ILE A 8 5.06 -2.41 69.47
N LEU A 9 5.17 -2.60 68.15
CA LEU A 9 5.62 -1.62 67.18
C LEU A 9 4.51 -0.57 66.98
N VAL A 10 4.73 0.65 67.47
CA VAL A 10 3.87 1.80 67.14
C VAL A 10 4.40 2.38 65.82
N ILE A 11 3.73 2.09 64.72
CA ILE A 11 3.94 2.81 63.45
C ILE A 11 3.08 4.07 63.51
N THR A 12 3.71 5.20 63.82
CA THR A 12 3.18 6.54 63.57
C THR A 12 3.19 6.80 62.07
N VAL A 13 2.04 6.66 61.41
CA VAL A 13 1.86 7.18 60.05
C VAL A 13 1.67 8.69 60.15
N ALA A 14 2.74 9.43 59.86
CA ALA A 14 2.65 10.85 59.60
C ALA A 14 1.82 11.05 58.33
N PHE A 15 0.63 11.65 58.48
CA PHE A 15 -0.13 12.17 57.35
C PHE A 15 0.63 13.35 56.77
N LEU A 16 1.51 13.08 55.79
CA LEU A 16 1.98 14.09 54.88
C LEU A 16 0.77 14.51 54.03
N SER A 17 0.32 15.75 54.21
CA SER A 17 -0.65 16.41 53.35
C SER A 17 -0.04 16.59 51.96
N THR A 18 -0.06 15.53 51.16
CA THR A 18 0.06 15.63 49.72
C THR A 18 -1.32 16.05 49.21
N THR A 19 -1.41 17.30 48.83
CA THR A 19 -2.51 17.84 48.04
C THR A 19 -2.63 16.96 46.79
N LEU A 20 -3.59 16.02 46.81
CA LEU A 20 -4.12 15.45 45.58
C LEU A 20 -4.65 16.62 44.76
N GLY A 21 -3.85 17.05 43.79
CA GLY A 21 -4.33 17.85 42.67
C GLY A 21 -5.34 17.00 41.90
N PHE A 22 -6.59 16.97 42.38
CA PHE A 22 -7.72 16.68 41.54
C PHE A 22 -7.62 17.65 40.37
N GLN A 23 -7.20 17.16 39.21
CA GLN A 23 -7.47 17.86 37.96
C GLN A 23 -8.98 18.08 37.94
N VAL A 24 -9.40 19.34 38.10
CA VAL A 24 -10.74 19.76 37.73
C VAL A 24 -10.82 19.50 36.23
N THR A 25 -11.34 18.32 35.85
CA THR A 25 -11.53 17.97 34.45
C THR A 25 -12.43 19.04 33.87
N SER A 26 -11.84 19.92 33.05
CA SER A 26 -12.49 21.14 32.62
C SER A 26 -13.74 20.75 31.82
N LYS A 27 -14.91 21.29 32.18
CA LYS A 27 -16.22 20.85 31.65
C LYS A 27 -16.27 20.79 30.11
N PHE A 28 -15.52 21.69 29.43
CA PHE A 28 -15.39 21.70 27.97
C PHE A 28 -14.65 20.47 27.42
N LYS A 29 -13.64 19.93 28.12
CA LYS A 29 -12.90 18.71 27.70
C LYS A 29 -13.81 17.49 27.74
N ILE A 30 -14.60 17.35 28.82
CA ILE A 30 -15.58 16.26 28.94
C ILE A 30 -16.62 16.36 27.82
N LEU A 31 -17.11 17.58 27.56
CA LEU A 31 -18.09 17.81 26.49
C LEU A 31 -17.50 17.51 25.10
N PHE A 32 -16.22 17.84 24.88
CA PHE A 32 -15.49 17.53 23.65
C PHE A 32 -15.35 16.02 23.44
N GLU A 33 -14.91 15.28 24.46
CA GLU A 33 -14.81 13.82 24.37
C GLU A 33 -16.17 13.16 24.15
N LYS A 34 -17.23 13.66 24.80
CA LYS A 34 -18.60 13.21 24.55
C LYS A 34 -19.03 13.44 23.10
N ALA A 35 -18.70 14.59 22.53
CA ALA A 35 -19.01 14.92 21.13
C ALA A 35 -18.26 13.99 20.18
N LYS A 36 -16.97 13.76 20.44
CA LYS A 36 -16.11 12.85 19.65
C LYS A 36 -16.61 11.40 19.73
N PHE A 37 -16.93 10.90 20.92
CA PHE A 37 -17.53 9.56 21.08
C PHE A 37 -18.86 9.41 20.34
N THR A 38 -19.70 10.46 20.35
CA THR A 38 -20.97 10.47 19.62
C THR A 38 -20.76 10.41 18.11
N MET A 39 -19.75 11.11 17.59
CA MET A 39 -19.36 11.08 16.19
C MET A 39 -18.75 9.73 15.77
N GLU A 40 -17.75 9.25 16.52
CA GLU A 40 -16.89 8.14 16.10
C GLU A 40 -17.49 6.77 16.45
N THR A 41 -18.07 6.64 17.66
CA THR A 41 -18.57 5.35 18.16
C THR A 41 -20.05 5.16 17.86
N LYS A 42 -20.87 6.20 18.02
CA LYS A 42 -22.32 6.10 17.75
C LYS A 42 -22.70 6.40 16.30
N GLY A 43 -21.82 7.04 15.54
CA GLY A 43 -22.11 7.50 14.18
C GLY A 43 -23.17 8.61 14.09
N ASP A 44 -23.58 9.21 15.21
CA ASP A 44 -24.60 10.26 15.24
C ASP A 44 -23.97 11.64 15.01
N LEU A 45 -23.75 11.95 13.73
CA LEU A 45 -23.06 13.15 13.29
C LEU A 45 -23.83 14.44 13.62
N LYS A 46 -25.18 14.42 13.60
CA LYS A 46 -26.01 15.60 13.88
C LYS A 46 -25.96 15.98 15.35
N THR A 47 -26.04 14.99 16.24
CA THR A 47 -25.90 15.22 17.68
C THR A 47 -24.47 15.66 18.02
N ALA A 48 -23.45 15.07 17.38
CA ALA A 48 -22.06 15.50 17.57
C ALA A 48 -21.84 16.98 17.16
N ILE A 49 -22.36 17.40 16.00
CA ILE A 49 -22.31 18.82 15.57
C ILE A 49 -22.94 19.74 16.61
N THR A 50 -24.07 19.33 17.21
CA THR A 50 -24.75 20.11 18.25
C THR A 50 -23.87 20.27 19.48
N LEU A 51 -23.20 19.21 19.93
CA LEU A 51 -22.28 19.24 21.07
C LEU A 51 -21.03 20.08 20.80
N PHE A 52 -20.44 20.00 19.60
CA PHE A 52 -19.30 20.84 19.23
C PHE A 52 -19.68 22.33 19.17
N ASN A 53 -20.85 22.67 18.63
CA ASN A 53 -21.36 24.04 18.64
C ASN A 53 -21.59 24.55 20.07
N GLU A 54 -22.05 23.69 20.98
CA GLU A 54 -22.23 24.03 22.39
C GLU A 54 -20.89 24.44 23.04
N ILE A 55 -19.79 23.74 22.72
CA ILE A 55 -18.45 24.08 23.23
C ILE A 55 -18.03 25.47 22.74
N ILE A 56 -18.17 25.75 21.44
CA ILE A 56 -17.81 27.04 20.85
C ILE A 56 -18.62 28.19 21.48
N LYS A 57 -19.90 27.95 21.76
CA LYS A 57 -20.80 28.95 22.34
C LYS A 57 -20.56 29.19 23.83
N LYS A 58 -20.36 28.13 24.61
CA LYS A 58 -20.22 28.23 26.07
C LYS A 58 -18.80 28.59 26.52
N TYR A 59 -17.80 28.26 25.72
CA TYR A 59 -16.39 28.41 26.08
C TYR A 59 -15.58 29.15 24.99
N PRO A 60 -15.98 30.38 24.60
CA PRO A 60 -15.31 31.11 23.51
C PRO A 60 -13.85 31.48 23.81
N ASN A 61 -13.48 31.57 25.09
CA ASN A 61 -12.12 31.89 25.53
C ASN A 61 -11.19 30.66 25.49
N GLU A 62 -11.74 29.45 25.44
CA GLU A 62 -10.97 28.20 25.31
C GLU A 62 -10.64 27.97 23.83
N ARG A 63 -9.80 28.85 23.27
CA ARG A 63 -9.58 28.96 21.83
C ARG A 63 -9.12 27.64 21.18
N GLU A 64 -8.29 26.85 21.87
CA GLU A 64 -7.84 25.55 21.38
C GLU A 64 -9.03 24.59 21.14
N TYR A 65 -9.91 24.43 22.14
CA TYR A 65 -11.06 23.52 22.04
C TYR A 65 -12.17 24.08 21.17
N ALA A 66 -12.33 25.40 21.10
CA ALA A 66 -13.23 26.03 20.15
C ALA A 66 -12.76 25.78 18.70
N ALA A 67 -11.46 25.91 18.42
CA ALA A 67 -10.88 25.64 17.11
C ALA A 67 -10.99 24.16 16.72
N ARG A 68 -10.65 23.24 17.64
CA ARG A 68 -10.87 21.79 17.45
C ARG A 68 -12.34 21.47 17.21
N SER A 69 -13.24 22.03 18.01
CA SER A 69 -14.69 21.79 17.84
C SER A 69 -15.17 22.25 16.45
N GLN A 70 -14.70 23.41 16.00
CA GLN A 70 -15.02 23.92 14.67
C GLN A 70 -14.48 23.02 13.55
N PHE A 71 -13.27 22.49 13.70
CA PHE A 71 -12.69 21.51 12.77
C PHE A 71 -13.51 20.20 12.73
N TYR A 72 -13.90 19.67 13.89
CA TYR A 72 -14.71 18.47 13.98
C TYR A 72 -16.14 18.65 13.44
N ILE A 73 -16.72 19.86 13.53
CA ILE A 73 -17.95 20.21 12.79
C ILE A 73 -17.72 20.09 11.29
N GLY A 74 -16.56 20.52 10.79
CA GLY A 74 -16.16 20.30 9.40
C GLY A 74 -16.12 18.81 9.03
N LEU A 75 -15.48 17.97 9.85
CA LEU A 75 -15.44 16.52 9.63
C LEU A 75 -16.83 15.88 9.63
N CYS A 76 -17.71 16.27 10.56
CA CYS A 76 -19.07 15.75 10.61
C CYS A 76 -19.87 16.13 9.36
N ASN A 77 -19.78 17.40 8.93
CA ASN A 77 -20.45 17.87 7.72
C ASN A 77 -19.89 17.19 6.47
N GLU A 78 -18.59 16.92 6.42
CA GLU A 78 -17.98 16.19 5.31
C GLU A 78 -18.53 14.76 5.22
N LYS A 79 -18.61 14.05 6.35
CA LYS A 79 -19.21 12.70 6.41
C LYS A 79 -20.70 12.70 6.05
N LEU A 80 -21.41 13.80 6.29
CA LEU A 80 -22.80 14.00 5.88
C LEU A 80 -22.95 14.40 4.40
N GLY A 81 -21.86 14.60 3.67
CA GLY A 81 -21.89 15.09 2.28
C GLY A 81 -22.30 16.56 2.15
N ASN A 82 -22.23 17.32 3.23
CA ASN A 82 -22.77 18.66 3.31
C ASN A 82 -21.78 19.73 2.81
N VAL A 83 -22.28 20.71 2.06
CA VAL A 83 -21.51 21.86 1.55
C VAL A 83 -20.98 22.76 2.68
N GLU A 84 -21.57 22.68 3.87
CA GLU A 84 -21.10 23.41 5.06
C GLU A 84 -19.72 22.94 5.58
N ALA A 85 -19.22 21.77 5.17
CA ALA A 85 -17.91 21.28 5.60
C ALA A 85 -16.78 22.26 5.28
N ARG A 86 -16.80 22.80 4.05
CA ARG A 86 -15.82 23.78 3.58
C ARG A 86 -15.84 25.04 4.44
N LYS A 87 -17.03 25.61 4.63
CA LYS A 87 -17.23 26.80 5.46
C LYS A 87 -16.69 26.59 6.88
N ALA A 88 -16.90 25.39 7.43
CA ALA A 88 -16.41 25.07 8.77
C ALA A 88 -14.88 25.12 8.88
N TYR A 89 -14.15 24.58 7.90
CA TYR A 89 -12.70 24.65 7.85
C TYR A 89 -12.17 26.06 7.56
N GLU A 90 -12.82 26.81 6.67
CA GLU A 90 -12.49 28.22 6.41
C GLU A 90 -12.58 29.08 7.68
N ILE A 91 -13.57 28.80 8.55
CA ILE A 91 -13.69 29.44 9.86
C ILE A 91 -12.51 29.08 10.78
N VAL A 92 -11.99 27.85 10.71
CA VAL A 92 -10.77 27.48 11.47
C VAL A 92 -9.60 28.36 11.07
N LEU A 93 -9.37 28.52 9.76
CA LEU A 93 -8.27 29.32 9.22
C LEU A 93 -8.41 30.81 9.57
N SER A 94 -9.62 31.37 9.45
CA SER A 94 -9.85 32.81 9.62
C SER A 94 -9.96 33.24 11.07
N LYS A 95 -10.62 32.45 11.92
CA LYS A 95 -10.92 32.82 13.30
C LYS A 95 -9.91 32.30 14.31
N TYR A 96 -9.18 31.22 13.99
CA TYR A 96 -8.28 30.53 14.92
C TYR A 96 -6.84 30.39 14.38
N ALA A 97 -6.37 31.40 13.63
CA ALA A 97 -5.02 31.43 13.05
C ALA A 97 -3.87 31.28 14.08
N ASP A 98 -4.14 31.60 15.35
CA ASP A 98 -3.25 31.42 16.51
C ASP A 98 -3.08 29.95 16.95
N GLN A 99 -3.84 29.02 16.36
CA GLN A 99 -3.83 27.59 16.69
C GLN A 99 -3.20 26.79 15.52
N PRO A 100 -1.87 26.83 15.32
CA PRO A 100 -1.23 26.36 14.08
C PRO A 100 -1.45 24.87 13.78
N GLY A 101 -1.53 24.02 14.80
CA GLY A 101 -1.76 22.58 14.62
C GLY A 101 -3.09 22.30 13.89
N ILE A 102 -4.20 22.80 14.42
CA ILE A 102 -5.52 22.56 13.85
C ILE A 102 -5.76 23.36 12.55
N VAL A 103 -5.09 24.51 12.39
CA VAL A 103 -5.12 25.29 11.15
C VAL A 103 -4.46 24.53 10.00
N ASN A 104 -3.34 23.85 10.25
CA ASN A 104 -2.68 23.03 9.25
C ASN A 104 -3.54 21.82 8.85
N GLU A 105 -4.18 21.16 9.82
CA GLU A 105 -5.14 20.08 9.55
C GLU A 105 -6.34 20.59 8.72
N ALA A 106 -6.93 21.73 9.09
CA ALA A 106 -8.03 22.34 8.37
C ALA A 106 -7.63 22.73 6.93
N ARG A 107 -6.41 23.24 6.72
CA ARG A 107 -5.88 23.55 5.39
C ARG A 107 -5.74 22.28 4.55
N ALA A 108 -5.19 21.21 5.12
CA ALA A 108 -5.10 19.92 4.43
C ALA A 108 -6.49 19.40 4.01
N ARG A 109 -7.51 19.54 4.88
CA ARG A 109 -8.91 19.19 4.54
C ARG A 109 -9.50 20.09 3.47
N LEU A 110 -9.25 21.39 3.50
CA LEU A 110 -9.69 22.31 2.44
C LEU A 110 -9.08 21.98 1.08
N THR A 111 -7.79 21.63 1.02
CA THR A 111 -7.16 21.17 -0.22
C THR A 111 -7.85 19.91 -0.76
N LEU A 112 -8.23 18.97 0.12
CA LEU A 112 -9.01 17.79 -0.27
C LEU A 112 -10.42 18.17 -0.76
N LEU A 113 -11.09 19.14 -0.13
CA LEU A 113 -12.41 19.61 -0.57
C LEU A 113 -12.38 20.47 -1.86
N GLU A 114 -11.29 21.19 -2.10
CA GLU A 114 -11.03 21.99 -3.31
C GLU A 114 -10.74 21.11 -4.51
N SER A 115 -10.20 19.90 -4.28
CA SER A 115 -10.08 18.87 -5.29
C SER A 115 -11.43 18.28 -5.76
N LYS A 116 -12.57 18.89 -5.40
CA LYS A 116 -13.92 18.62 -5.97
C LYS A 116 -14.04 19.03 -7.44
N THR A 117 -13.16 18.53 -8.29
CA THR A 117 -13.58 17.74 -9.46
C THR A 117 -14.44 16.59 -8.90
N PRO A 118 -15.56 16.17 -9.53
CA PRO A 118 -16.42 15.09 -9.01
C PRO A 118 -15.58 13.97 -8.42
N SER A 119 -15.94 13.49 -7.22
CA SER A 119 -15.15 12.48 -6.51
C SER A 119 -14.91 11.28 -7.42
N ILE A 120 -13.74 11.25 -8.06
CA ILE A 120 -13.13 10.01 -8.47
C ILE A 120 -12.40 9.54 -7.22
N GLY A 121 -13.17 9.17 -6.19
CA GLY A 121 -12.70 8.09 -5.35
C GLY A 121 -12.45 6.91 -6.29
N PRO A 122 -11.43 6.07 -6.03
CA PRO A 122 -11.10 4.95 -6.91
C PRO A 122 -12.36 4.20 -7.36
N THR A 123 -12.69 4.31 -8.64
CA THR A 123 -13.83 3.63 -9.26
C THR A 123 -13.34 2.34 -9.88
N THR A 124 -14.06 1.25 -9.68
CA THR A 124 -13.78 -0.01 -10.40
C THR A 124 -14.66 -0.11 -11.63
N ARG A 125 -14.04 -0.34 -12.80
CA ARG A 125 -14.74 -0.68 -14.05
C ARG A 125 -14.14 -1.98 -14.61
N ARG A 126 -15.00 -2.88 -15.09
CA ARG A 126 -14.56 -4.06 -15.86
C ARG A 126 -14.19 -3.62 -17.27
N ILE A 127 -12.94 -3.89 -17.68
CA ILE A 127 -12.43 -3.52 -19.01
C ILE A 127 -12.48 -4.72 -19.98
N LEU A 128 -12.25 -5.94 -19.49
CA LEU A 128 -12.38 -7.16 -20.31
C LEU A 128 -13.16 -8.26 -19.57
N ALA A 129 -13.91 -9.06 -20.33
CA ALA A 129 -14.66 -10.19 -19.81
C ALA A 129 -14.00 -11.56 -20.04
N ASP A 130 -13.28 -11.71 -21.15
CA ASP A 130 -12.69 -12.98 -21.59
C ASP A 130 -11.26 -13.14 -21.06
N ALA A 131 -11.15 -13.60 -19.81
CA ALA A 131 -9.86 -13.82 -19.15
C ALA A 131 -8.96 -14.83 -19.88
N GLU A 132 -9.55 -15.74 -20.68
CA GLU A 132 -8.81 -16.76 -21.45
C GLU A 132 -7.83 -16.19 -22.49
N LYS A 133 -7.99 -14.92 -22.87
CA LYS A 133 -7.09 -14.22 -23.82
C LYS A 133 -5.95 -13.44 -23.15
N ILE A 134 -5.96 -13.31 -21.82
CA ILE A 134 -4.95 -12.57 -21.07
C ILE A 134 -4.00 -13.59 -20.46
N GLY A 135 -2.74 -13.61 -20.89
CA GLY A 135 -1.69 -14.41 -20.26
C GLY A 135 -1.37 -13.94 -18.83
N HIS A 136 -0.41 -14.60 -18.18
CA HIS A 136 -0.08 -14.39 -16.76
C HIS A 136 0.48 -12.99 -16.41
N GLY A 137 0.69 -12.09 -17.38
CA GLY A 137 1.24 -10.75 -17.18
C GLY A 137 0.50 -9.63 -17.94
N SER A 138 0.49 -8.43 -17.36
CA SER A 138 0.01 -7.23 -18.04
C SER A 138 0.69 -5.97 -17.51
N THR A 139 0.93 -4.98 -18.38
CA THR A 139 1.56 -3.71 -18.02
C THR A 139 0.72 -2.55 -18.54
N VAL A 140 0.59 -1.49 -17.74
CA VAL A 140 -0.04 -0.23 -18.16
C VAL A 140 0.99 0.62 -18.87
N ILE A 141 0.70 1.00 -20.10
CA ILE A 141 1.55 1.84 -20.93
C ILE A 141 0.69 2.98 -21.46
N SER A 142 0.85 4.16 -20.87
CA SER A 142 0.02 5.33 -21.19
C SER A 142 -1.48 5.01 -21.03
N LYS A 143 -2.27 5.16 -22.09
CA LYS A 143 -3.71 4.86 -22.11
C LYS A 143 -4.05 3.39 -22.39
N TYR A 144 -3.06 2.50 -22.47
CA TYR A 144 -3.25 1.11 -22.85
C TYR A 144 -2.83 0.14 -21.74
N ILE A 145 -3.47 -1.03 -21.72
CA ILE A 145 -3.01 -2.22 -21.03
C ILE A 145 -2.43 -3.14 -22.09
N ARG A 146 -1.19 -3.59 -21.93
CA ARG A 146 -0.55 -4.55 -22.84
C ARG A 146 -0.43 -5.92 -22.19
N THR A 147 -0.72 -6.96 -22.96
CA THR A 147 -0.62 -8.36 -22.52
C THR A 147 -0.12 -9.25 -23.67
N VAL A 148 0.18 -10.50 -23.34
CA VAL A 148 0.53 -11.54 -24.30
C VAL A 148 -0.59 -12.58 -24.31
N ASP A 149 -1.00 -13.01 -25.49
CA ASP A 149 -1.90 -14.15 -25.67
C ASP A 149 -1.11 -15.44 -25.40
N GLY A 150 -1.55 -16.22 -24.40
CA GLY A 150 -0.86 -17.43 -23.95
C GLY A 150 -0.86 -18.58 -24.97
N ASN A 151 -1.70 -18.53 -26.01
CA ASN A 151 -1.73 -19.56 -27.04
C ASN A 151 -0.73 -19.29 -28.16
N THR A 152 -0.64 -18.02 -28.56
CA THR A 152 0.07 -17.58 -29.76
C THR A 152 1.35 -16.81 -29.46
N GLY A 153 1.50 -16.32 -28.23
CA GLY A 153 2.56 -15.39 -27.84
C GLY A 153 2.33 -13.98 -28.38
N ASP A 154 1.20 -13.69 -29.04
CA ASP A 154 0.92 -12.39 -29.65
C ASP A 154 0.75 -11.28 -28.62
N VAL A 155 1.21 -10.08 -28.96
CA VAL A 155 1.07 -8.91 -28.10
C VAL A 155 -0.21 -8.15 -28.44
N PHE A 156 -1.08 -8.03 -27.46
CA PHE A 156 -2.33 -7.28 -27.53
C PHE A 156 -2.28 -6.05 -26.64
N GLN A 157 -3.05 -5.03 -27.02
CA GLN A 157 -3.35 -3.91 -26.14
C GLN A 157 -4.84 -3.62 -26.06
N PHE A 158 -5.25 -3.14 -24.89
CA PHE A 158 -6.59 -2.67 -24.58
C PHE A 158 -6.52 -1.19 -24.23
N GLU A 159 -7.27 -0.35 -24.91
CA GLU A 159 -7.38 1.06 -24.50
C GLU A 159 -8.27 1.16 -23.25
N ILE A 160 -7.73 1.77 -22.19
CA ILE A 160 -8.35 1.82 -20.85
C ILE A 160 -9.72 2.53 -20.89
N THR A 161 -9.84 3.56 -21.71
CA THR A 161 -11.05 4.40 -21.76
C THR A 161 -12.17 3.77 -22.60
N SER A 162 -11.89 3.34 -23.82
CA SER A 162 -12.89 2.75 -24.71
C SER A 162 -13.18 1.29 -24.37
N GLY A 163 -12.16 0.54 -23.94
CA GLY A 163 -12.18 -0.93 -23.89
C GLY A 163 -11.79 -1.57 -25.22
N ASP A 164 -11.42 -0.76 -26.22
CA ASP A 164 -11.08 -1.24 -27.55
C ASP A 164 -9.81 -2.09 -27.50
N THR A 165 -9.86 -3.23 -28.19
CA THR A 165 -8.74 -4.18 -28.27
C THR A 165 -8.09 -4.07 -29.63
N SER A 166 -6.76 -3.99 -29.65
CA SER A 166 -5.97 -4.06 -30.88
C SER A 166 -4.78 -5.00 -30.69
N ARG A 167 -4.47 -5.75 -31.74
CA ARG A 167 -3.23 -6.53 -31.80
C ARG A 167 -2.10 -5.60 -32.22
N ILE A 168 -1.05 -5.50 -31.42
CA ILE A 168 0.12 -4.66 -31.76
C ILE A 168 1.03 -5.42 -32.72
N LYS A 169 1.24 -6.72 -32.47
CA LYS A 169 2.20 -7.50 -33.24
C LYS A 169 1.88 -8.99 -33.30
N ASN A 170 2.29 -9.61 -34.40
CA ASN A 170 2.34 -11.05 -34.58
C ASN A 170 3.68 -11.59 -34.05
N ASN A 171 3.63 -12.50 -33.08
CA ASN A 171 4.81 -13.15 -32.50
C ASN A 171 5.05 -14.54 -33.13
N SER A 172 4.99 -14.63 -34.46
CA SER A 172 5.18 -15.87 -35.23
C SER A 172 6.53 -16.59 -35.04
N ASN A 173 7.46 -16.03 -34.26
CA ASN A 173 8.83 -16.55 -34.11
C ASN A 173 9.07 -17.30 -32.79
N LEU A 174 8.16 -17.26 -31.81
CA LEU A 174 8.26 -18.11 -30.62
C LEU A 174 7.67 -19.48 -30.94
N LYS A 175 8.41 -20.55 -30.63
CA LYS A 175 7.86 -21.90 -30.77
C LYS A 175 6.80 -22.09 -29.70
N LYS A 176 5.74 -22.83 -30.02
CA LYS A 176 4.66 -23.13 -29.08
C LYS A 176 5.19 -23.72 -27.76
N ASN A 177 6.14 -24.65 -27.84
CA ASN A 177 6.79 -25.23 -26.67
C ASN A 177 7.51 -24.19 -25.78
N ASP A 178 8.11 -23.16 -26.38
CA ASP A 178 8.79 -22.11 -25.59
C ASP A 178 7.73 -21.27 -24.87
N ILE A 179 6.63 -20.92 -25.54
CA ILE A 179 5.51 -20.18 -24.96
C ILE A 179 4.89 -20.97 -23.80
N ASP A 180 4.68 -22.27 -23.98
CA ASP A 180 4.08 -23.14 -22.96
C ASP A 180 4.96 -23.30 -21.71
N ASN A 181 6.26 -22.99 -21.81
CA ASN A 181 7.22 -23.03 -20.70
C ASN A 181 7.49 -21.65 -20.07
N ILE A 182 6.84 -20.57 -20.54
CA ILE A 182 6.91 -19.25 -19.90
C ILE A 182 5.90 -19.20 -18.76
N GLU A 183 6.36 -18.90 -17.54
CA GLU A 183 5.46 -18.82 -16.37
C GLU A 183 5.03 -17.39 -16.04
N THR A 184 5.91 -16.42 -16.23
CA THR A 184 5.63 -15.00 -16.03
C THR A 184 6.39 -14.14 -17.04
N TYR A 185 5.85 -12.95 -17.28
CA TYR A 185 6.46 -11.94 -18.13
C TYR A 185 6.02 -10.54 -17.71
N ILE A 186 6.83 -9.55 -18.07
CA ILE A 186 6.55 -8.15 -17.82
C ILE A 186 7.17 -7.25 -18.89
N PHE A 187 6.37 -6.30 -19.39
CA PHE A 187 6.84 -5.31 -20.35
C PHE A 187 7.67 -4.23 -19.65
N SER A 188 8.67 -3.71 -20.35
CA SER A 188 9.39 -2.50 -19.95
C SER A 188 8.43 -1.29 -19.87
N PRO A 189 8.81 -0.20 -19.16
CA PRO A 189 7.93 0.95 -18.97
C PRO A 189 7.49 1.65 -20.26
N ASP A 190 8.37 1.67 -21.27
CA ASP A 190 8.09 2.15 -22.63
C ASP A 190 7.26 1.14 -23.46
N GLY A 191 7.14 -0.09 -22.98
CA GLY A 191 6.50 -1.21 -23.65
C GLY A 191 7.31 -1.84 -24.77
N GLU A 192 8.52 -1.38 -25.06
CA GLU A 192 9.29 -1.82 -26.22
C GLU A 192 10.01 -3.16 -25.99
N LYS A 193 10.15 -3.59 -24.74
CA LYS A 193 10.83 -4.83 -24.35
C LYS A 193 9.93 -5.70 -23.48
N LEU A 194 10.24 -6.99 -23.47
CA LEU A 194 9.60 -8.00 -22.64
C LEU A 194 10.69 -8.76 -21.86
N ALA A 195 10.59 -8.76 -20.53
CA ALA A 195 11.32 -9.68 -19.68
C ALA A 195 10.41 -10.86 -19.33
N TYR A 196 10.91 -12.08 -19.41
CA TYR A 196 10.14 -13.29 -19.09
C TYR A 196 11.04 -14.40 -18.58
N ASN A 197 10.48 -15.28 -17.75
CA ASN A 197 11.17 -16.50 -17.38
C ASN A 197 10.78 -17.64 -18.34
N ILE A 198 11.67 -18.61 -18.52
CA ILE A 198 11.38 -19.84 -19.26
C ILE A 198 11.88 -21.06 -18.48
N ALA A 199 11.00 -22.05 -18.34
CA ALA A 199 11.31 -23.32 -17.71
C ALA A 199 12.00 -24.25 -18.73
N ILE A 200 13.14 -24.81 -18.34
CA ILE A 200 13.96 -25.70 -19.16
C ILE A 200 14.19 -26.99 -18.39
N PHE A 201 13.69 -28.09 -18.95
CA PHE A 201 13.91 -29.42 -18.42
C PHE A 201 15.26 -29.97 -18.86
N ASP A 202 16.13 -30.27 -17.90
CA ASP A 202 17.39 -30.96 -18.13
C ASP A 202 17.19 -32.47 -17.97
N SER A 203 17.23 -33.20 -19.10
CA SER A 203 17.07 -34.65 -19.13
C SER A 203 18.22 -35.42 -18.49
N VAL A 204 19.40 -34.81 -18.33
CA VAL A 204 20.57 -35.45 -17.71
C VAL A 204 20.43 -35.43 -16.20
N THR A 205 20.03 -34.29 -15.63
CA THR A 205 19.85 -34.14 -14.18
C THR A 205 18.44 -34.47 -13.72
N ASN A 206 17.48 -34.64 -14.65
CA ASN A 206 16.05 -34.84 -14.40
C ASN A 206 15.47 -33.72 -13.53
N LYS A 207 15.87 -32.49 -13.81
CA LYS A 207 15.46 -31.28 -13.06
C LYS A 207 14.99 -30.19 -14.01
N TRP A 208 14.01 -29.42 -13.54
CA TRP A 208 13.66 -28.15 -14.16
C TRP A 208 14.61 -27.07 -13.67
N THR A 209 14.98 -26.20 -14.59
CA THR A 209 15.76 -24.98 -14.33
C THR A 209 15.07 -23.81 -15.01
N TYR A 210 15.29 -22.60 -14.52
CA TYR A 210 14.67 -21.41 -15.08
C TYR A 210 15.74 -20.42 -15.54
N GLU A 211 15.46 -19.78 -16.66
CA GLU A 211 16.29 -18.72 -17.23
C GLU A 211 15.48 -17.43 -17.37
N LEU A 212 16.13 -16.28 -17.18
CA LEU A 212 15.53 -14.95 -17.41
C LEU A 212 15.95 -14.44 -18.80
N HIS A 213 14.97 -14.14 -19.63
CA HIS A 213 15.16 -13.68 -21.00
C HIS A 213 14.62 -12.26 -21.16
N ILE A 214 15.28 -11.46 -21.99
CA ILE A 214 14.83 -10.12 -22.38
C ILE A 214 14.80 -10.05 -23.90
N ARG A 215 13.74 -9.47 -24.46
CA ARG A 215 13.55 -9.36 -25.91
C ARG A 215 12.96 -8.03 -26.29
N ASN A 216 13.40 -7.45 -27.40
CA ASN A 216 12.72 -6.30 -28.00
C ASN A 216 11.47 -6.76 -28.76
N LEU A 217 10.38 -6.01 -28.62
CA LEU A 217 9.14 -6.28 -29.33
C LEU A 217 9.26 -6.03 -30.83
N ASP A 218 10.20 -5.19 -31.29
CA ASP A 218 10.45 -4.99 -32.72
C ASP A 218 11.05 -6.24 -33.40
N GLY A 219 11.48 -7.24 -32.61
CA GLY A 219 12.05 -8.51 -33.09
C GLY A 219 13.53 -8.41 -33.43
N SER A 220 14.14 -7.24 -33.27
CA SER A 220 15.59 -7.12 -33.14
C SER A 220 16.01 -7.68 -31.78
N ASP A 221 17.16 -8.30 -31.69
CA ASP A 221 17.72 -8.93 -30.48
C ASP A 221 16.96 -10.13 -29.87
N LEU A 222 17.56 -11.30 -30.07
CA LEU A 222 17.51 -12.43 -29.14
C LEU A 222 18.77 -12.30 -28.27
N HIS A 223 18.71 -11.58 -27.15
CA HIS A 223 19.80 -11.57 -26.18
C HIS A 223 19.32 -12.19 -24.87
N SER A 224 19.66 -13.46 -24.65
CA SER A 224 19.79 -13.99 -23.30
C SER A 224 20.98 -13.28 -22.67
N LEU A 225 20.73 -12.15 -21.99
CA LEU A 225 21.77 -11.51 -21.16
C LEU A 225 22.23 -12.46 -20.03
N TYR A 226 21.48 -13.54 -19.78
CA TYR A 226 21.73 -14.51 -18.74
C TYR A 226 21.64 -15.94 -19.29
N ASN A 227 22.78 -16.59 -19.53
CA ASN A 227 22.86 -18.05 -19.68
C ASN A 227 22.97 -18.75 -18.29
N GLU A 228 22.65 -18.02 -17.22
CA GLU A 228 22.62 -18.57 -15.87
C GLU A 228 21.32 -19.33 -15.65
N LYS A 229 21.44 -20.52 -15.06
CA LYS A 229 20.32 -21.39 -14.72
C LYS A 229 20.05 -21.32 -13.23
N TYR A 230 18.78 -21.10 -12.89
CA TYR A 230 18.31 -20.98 -11.52
C TYR A 230 17.39 -22.14 -11.15
N ASP A 231 17.28 -22.42 -9.84
CA ASP A 231 16.22 -23.31 -9.36
C ASP A 231 14.85 -22.67 -9.64
N TYR A 232 14.74 -21.34 -9.49
CA TYR A 232 13.65 -20.48 -9.97
C TYR A 232 14.16 -19.05 -10.25
N ILE A 233 13.59 -18.37 -11.24
CA ILE A 233 13.78 -16.92 -11.41
C ILE A 233 12.51 -16.29 -12.01
N TYR A 234 12.02 -15.22 -11.38
CA TYR A 234 10.78 -14.54 -11.74
C TYR A 234 11.00 -13.03 -11.85
N PRO A 235 10.86 -12.42 -13.04
CA PRO A 235 10.85 -10.97 -13.17
C PRO A 235 9.55 -10.41 -12.60
N PHE A 236 9.66 -9.45 -11.69
CA PHE A 236 8.53 -8.76 -11.08
C PHE A 236 8.32 -7.35 -11.59
N ASP A 237 9.37 -6.58 -11.83
CA ASP A 237 9.19 -5.19 -12.26
C ASP A 237 10.40 -4.65 -12.99
N TRP A 238 10.18 -3.56 -13.72
CA TRP A 238 11.25 -2.75 -14.30
C TRP A 238 11.40 -1.47 -13.48
N SER A 239 12.64 -0.98 -13.33
CA SER A 239 12.82 0.42 -12.92
C SER A 239 12.16 1.35 -13.94
N SER A 240 11.68 2.52 -13.50
CA SER A 240 10.94 3.45 -14.37
C SER A 240 11.76 3.98 -15.55
N ASP A 241 13.08 3.92 -15.47
CA ASP A 241 14.03 4.23 -16.54
C ASP A 241 14.40 3.04 -17.43
N GLY A 242 13.87 1.84 -17.14
CA GLY A 242 14.09 0.62 -17.91
C GLY A 242 15.48 -0.01 -17.78
N ARG A 243 16.31 0.43 -16.83
CA ARG A 243 17.70 -0.04 -16.66
C ARG A 243 17.87 -1.23 -15.73
N LEU A 244 16.90 -1.50 -14.85
CA LEU A 244 16.95 -2.57 -13.87
C LEU A 244 15.73 -3.48 -13.98
N ILE A 245 15.94 -4.78 -13.78
CA ILE A 245 14.87 -5.74 -13.46
C ILE A 245 14.90 -6.03 -11.96
N LEU A 246 13.74 -5.93 -11.33
CA LEU A 246 13.47 -6.49 -10.02
C LEU A 246 12.97 -7.91 -10.18
N ALA A 247 13.65 -8.87 -9.56
CA ALA A 247 13.31 -10.28 -9.66
C ALA A 247 13.43 -10.99 -8.31
N ALA A 248 12.70 -12.10 -8.14
CA ALA A 248 13.08 -13.12 -7.17
C ALA A 248 13.85 -14.24 -7.88
N GLN A 249 14.91 -14.70 -7.24
CA GLN A 249 15.63 -15.90 -7.64
C GLN A 249 15.64 -16.90 -6.49
N THR A 250 15.63 -18.18 -6.82
CA THR A 250 15.96 -19.28 -5.90
C THR A 250 17.23 -19.94 -6.41
N GLN A 251 18.23 -20.02 -5.54
CA GLN A 251 19.48 -20.73 -5.84
C GLN A 251 19.95 -21.47 -4.60
N ASN A 252 20.22 -22.77 -4.73
CA ASN A 252 20.71 -23.61 -3.63
C ASN A 252 19.77 -23.56 -2.40
N ASN A 253 18.45 -23.57 -2.63
CA ASN A 253 17.40 -23.42 -1.62
C ASN A 253 17.42 -22.09 -0.84
N VAL A 254 17.98 -21.04 -1.43
CA VAL A 254 17.93 -19.67 -0.89
C VAL A 254 17.13 -18.81 -1.84
N ASP A 255 16.05 -18.22 -1.32
CA ASP A 255 15.24 -17.25 -2.05
C ASP A 255 15.78 -15.84 -1.81
N GLU A 256 15.99 -15.09 -2.88
CA GLU A 256 16.57 -13.75 -2.84
C GLU A 256 15.80 -12.80 -3.73
N LEU A 257 15.52 -11.60 -3.22
CA LEU A 257 15.08 -10.47 -4.02
C LEU A 257 16.32 -9.76 -4.58
N VAL A 258 16.38 -9.62 -5.89
CA VAL A 258 17.55 -9.11 -6.60
C VAL A 258 17.19 -7.98 -7.56
N LEU A 259 18.14 -7.07 -7.75
CA LEU A 259 18.18 -6.12 -8.85
C LEU A 259 19.19 -6.58 -9.88
N ILE A 260 18.77 -6.55 -11.14
CA ILE A 260 19.50 -7.08 -12.26
C ILE A 260 19.70 -5.94 -13.26
N SER A 261 20.96 -5.57 -13.52
CA SER A 261 21.35 -4.49 -14.43
C SER A 261 21.29 -4.94 -15.88
N LEU A 262 20.55 -4.20 -16.71
CA LEU A 262 20.54 -4.43 -18.16
C LEU A 262 21.83 -3.96 -18.86
N GLU A 263 22.65 -3.13 -18.21
CA GLU A 263 23.85 -2.56 -18.84
C GLU A 263 24.98 -3.59 -18.96
N ASP A 264 25.20 -4.36 -17.88
CA ASP A 264 26.39 -5.20 -17.73
C ASP A 264 26.11 -6.60 -17.17
N GLY A 265 24.84 -6.91 -16.92
CA GLY A 265 24.48 -8.20 -16.35
C GLY A 265 24.53 -8.25 -14.83
N SER A 266 25.04 -7.21 -14.15
CA SER A 266 25.35 -7.30 -12.72
C SER A 266 24.11 -7.49 -11.83
N LYS A 267 24.29 -8.24 -10.74
CA LYS A 267 23.23 -8.55 -9.78
C LYS A 267 23.54 -7.95 -8.41
N ARG A 268 22.55 -7.28 -7.83
CA ARG A 268 22.58 -6.80 -6.44
C ARG A 268 21.48 -7.50 -5.65
N ILE A 269 21.88 -8.25 -4.61
CA ILE A 269 20.94 -8.83 -3.66
C ILE A 269 20.42 -7.72 -2.75
N LEU A 270 19.10 -7.56 -2.70
CA LEU A 270 18.43 -6.62 -1.80
C LEU A 270 18.08 -7.27 -0.48
N LYS A 271 17.52 -8.47 -0.52
CA LYS A 271 16.99 -9.15 0.66
C LYS A 271 16.98 -10.67 0.46
N LYS A 272 17.33 -11.42 1.50
CA LYS A 272 17.02 -12.85 1.59
C LYS A 272 15.59 -13.04 2.08
N ILE A 273 14.82 -13.81 1.35
CA ILE A 273 13.40 -14.03 1.60
C ILE A 273 13.26 -15.22 2.56
N ILE A 274 12.34 -15.11 3.52
CA ILE A 274 12.03 -16.21 4.43
C ILE A 274 10.96 -17.08 3.74
N THR A 275 11.38 -18.24 3.24
CA THR A 275 10.55 -19.17 2.46
C THR A 275 9.40 -19.75 3.30
N GLY A 276 8.19 -19.83 2.73
CA GLY A 276 7.06 -20.57 3.33
C GLY A 276 5.67 -19.94 3.17
N TYR A 277 5.55 -18.71 2.66
CA TYR A 277 4.25 -18.04 2.47
C TYR A 277 4.14 -17.36 1.10
N ILE A 278 2.92 -17.34 0.61
CA ILE A 278 2.40 -17.09 -0.75
C ILE A 278 2.62 -15.63 -1.23
N GLY A 279 3.63 -14.91 -0.74
CA GLY A 279 3.74 -13.45 -0.82
C GLY A 279 4.50 -12.85 -2.01
N LEU A 280 5.07 -13.65 -2.92
CA LEU A 280 5.97 -13.11 -3.96
C LEU A 280 5.29 -12.68 -5.26
N TRP A 281 3.98 -12.85 -5.44
CA TRP A 281 3.37 -12.61 -6.75
C TRP A 281 3.35 -11.14 -7.17
N ILE A 282 3.43 -10.20 -6.21
CA ILE A 282 3.37 -8.77 -6.51
C ILE A 282 4.41 -8.00 -5.68
N THR A 283 5.58 -7.81 -6.29
CA THR A 283 6.65 -6.94 -5.80
C THR A 283 6.87 -5.83 -6.83
N ARG A 284 6.85 -4.56 -6.43
CA ARG A 284 6.87 -3.44 -7.38
C ARG A 284 7.78 -2.30 -6.94
N PHE A 285 8.42 -1.65 -7.89
CA PHE A 285 9.06 -0.35 -7.67
C PHE A 285 8.02 0.72 -7.40
N SER A 286 8.39 1.71 -6.59
CA SER A 286 7.72 3.00 -6.60
C SER A 286 7.93 3.69 -7.95
N PRO A 287 7.02 4.58 -8.40
CA PRO A 287 7.16 5.26 -9.69
C PRO A 287 8.46 6.07 -9.83
N ASP A 288 9.00 6.56 -8.72
CA ASP A 288 10.29 7.28 -8.66
C ASP A 288 11.52 6.36 -8.56
N GLY A 289 11.33 5.03 -8.48
CA GLY A 289 12.38 4.01 -8.43
C GLY A 289 13.14 3.93 -7.11
N LYS A 290 12.79 4.74 -6.09
CA LYS A 290 13.52 4.80 -4.82
C LYS A 290 13.16 3.70 -3.83
N TYR A 291 11.96 3.14 -3.97
CA TYR A 291 11.43 2.16 -3.05
C TYR A 291 10.92 0.93 -3.78
N ILE A 292 10.92 -0.20 -3.09
CA ILE A 292 10.27 -1.43 -3.50
C ILE A 292 9.24 -1.80 -2.44
N ALA A 293 8.03 -2.15 -2.85
CA ALA A 293 7.00 -2.65 -1.95
C ALA A 293 6.62 -4.09 -2.29
N LEU A 294 6.46 -4.91 -1.25
CA LEU A 294 6.11 -6.33 -1.33
C LEU A 294 5.32 -6.77 -0.08
N SER A 295 4.59 -7.87 -0.19
CA SER A 295 4.08 -8.58 0.99
C SER A 295 5.20 -9.35 1.66
N SER A 296 5.32 -9.21 2.99
CA SER A 296 6.37 -9.89 3.75
C SER A 296 5.91 -10.22 5.17
N VAL A 297 6.45 -11.31 5.71
CA VAL A 297 6.26 -11.68 7.11
C VAL A 297 7.42 -11.14 7.94
N LYS A 298 7.12 -10.56 9.11
CA LYS A 298 8.15 -10.06 10.03
C LYS A 298 9.07 -11.16 10.58
N LYS A 299 8.54 -12.38 10.73
CA LYS A 299 9.24 -13.57 11.24
C LYS A 299 8.71 -14.81 10.55
N SER A 300 9.52 -15.87 10.45
CA SER A 300 9.16 -17.14 9.79
C SER A 300 7.89 -17.80 10.32
N ASN A 301 7.52 -17.52 11.57
CA ASN A 301 6.37 -18.13 12.24
C ASN A 301 5.18 -17.18 12.38
N THR A 302 5.21 -16.01 11.71
CA THR A 302 4.06 -15.12 11.66
C THR A 302 3.09 -15.66 10.60
N PRO A 303 1.81 -15.89 10.95
CA PRO A 303 0.84 -16.49 10.03
C PRO A 303 0.44 -15.53 8.90
N ASN A 304 0.50 -14.22 9.18
CA ASN A 304 -0.02 -13.20 8.29
C ASN A 304 1.10 -12.26 7.81
N SER A 305 1.03 -11.86 6.54
CA SER A 305 1.95 -10.89 5.95
C SER A 305 1.45 -9.45 6.09
N ASP A 306 2.40 -8.54 6.25
CA ASP A 306 2.21 -7.09 6.20
C ASP A 306 2.91 -6.56 4.93
N ILE A 307 2.75 -5.27 4.62
CA ILE A 307 3.45 -4.66 3.49
C ILE A 307 4.81 -4.15 3.95
N LEU A 308 5.86 -4.62 3.29
CA LEU A 308 7.23 -4.16 3.48
C LEU A 308 7.61 -3.15 2.40
N ILE A 309 8.24 -2.05 2.79
CA ILE A 309 8.90 -1.10 1.91
C ILE A 309 10.41 -1.23 2.11
N ILE A 310 11.15 -1.39 1.02
CA ILE A 310 12.61 -1.44 0.98
C ILE A 310 13.12 -0.20 0.24
N ASP A 311 14.03 0.54 0.85
CA ASP A 311 14.80 1.60 0.19
C ASP A 311 15.84 0.97 -0.74
N VAL A 312 15.81 1.33 -2.01
CA VAL A 312 16.66 0.74 -3.07
C VAL A 312 18.13 1.11 -2.90
N GLU A 313 18.44 2.29 -2.37
CA GLU A 313 19.81 2.77 -2.24
C GLU A 313 20.51 2.09 -1.08
N ASN A 314 19.90 2.10 0.11
CA ASN A 314 20.55 1.67 1.35
C ASN A 314 20.01 0.35 1.93
N GLY A 315 18.91 -0.19 1.40
CA GLY A 315 18.32 -1.45 1.86
C GLY A 315 17.51 -1.33 3.16
N ASN A 316 17.21 -0.11 3.62
CA ASN A 316 16.39 0.09 4.82
C ASN A 316 14.99 -0.47 4.62
N GLU A 317 14.48 -1.15 5.65
CA GLU A 317 13.20 -1.85 5.61
C GLU A 317 12.20 -1.20 6.58
N VAL A 318 11.00 -0.91 6.10
CA VAL A 318 9.90 -0.36 6.91
C VAL A 318 8.62 -1.12 6.59
N PHE A 319 7.97 -1.66 7.63
CA PHE A 319 6.62 -2.21 7.48
C PHE A 319 5.59 -1.08 7.55
N VAL A 320 4.55 -1.20 6.74
CA VAL A 320 3.43 -0.27 6.68
C VAL A 320 2.11 -1.03 6.69
N ALA A 321 1.04 -0.31 7.00
CA ALA A 321 -0.32 -0.83 7.16
C ALA A 321 -0.47 -1.92 8.23
N GLU A 322 0.49 -2.02 9.17
CA GLU A 322 0.61 -3.11 10.14
C GLU A 322 -0.73 -3.46 10.82
N HIS A 323 -1.12 -4.72 10.71
CA HIS A 323 -2.36 -5.22 11.31
C HIS A 323 -2.25 -6.73 11.58
N PRO A 324 -3.00 -7.30 12.54
CA PRO A 324 -3.12 -8.76 12.67
C PRO A 324 -3.78 -9.47 11.47
N ALA A 325 -4.16 -8.74 10.42
CA ALA A 325 -4.79 -9.24 9.20
C ALA A 325 -3.74 -9.73 8.23
N GLU A 326 -4.16 -10.47 7.21
CA GLU A 326 -3.32 -10.74 6.04
C GLU A 326 -3.41 -9.56 5.08
N ASP A 327 -2.26 -8.99 4.71
CA ASP A 327 -2.16 -7.90 3.73
C ASP A 327 -1.42 -8.33 2.45
N GLN A 328 -2.07 -8.16 1.30
CA GLN A 328 -1.46 -8.43 -0.02
C GLN A 328 -1.17 -7.13 -0.77
N MET A 329 0.12 -6.82 -0.94
CA MET A 329 0.58 -5.70 -1.75
C MET A 329 0.07 -5.83 -3.19
N LEU A 330 -0.50 -4.76 -3.74
CA LEU A 330 -0.98 -4.74 -5.13
C LEU A 330 -0.20 -3.76 -6.01
N ARG A 331 -0.14 -2.48 -5.64
CA ARG A 331 0.53 -1.47 -6.46
C ARG A 331 0.78 -0.16 -5.72
N TRP A 332 1.76 0.60 -6.20
CA TRP A 332 1.79 2.04 -6.00
C TRP A 332 0.75 2.75 -6.88
N THR A 333 0.20 3.83 -6.35
CA THR A 333 -0.52 4.82 -7.17
C THR A 333 0.46 5.50 -8.14
N PRO A 334 0.03 5.93 -9.35
CA PRO A 334 0.94 6.53 -10.34
C PRO A 334 1.70 7.77 -9.85
N ASP A 335 1.14 8.50 -8.88
CA ASP A 335 1.79 9.65 -8.26
C ASP A 335 2.82 9.28 -7.18
N GLY A 336 2.97 7.99 -6.87
CA GLY A 336 3.89 7.44 -5.87
C GLY A 336 3.48 7.70 -4.42
N LYS A 337 2.30 8.28 -4.14
CA LYS A 337 1.95 8.75 -2.80
C LYS A 337 1.15 7.76 -1.98
N ASN A 338 0.63 6.71 -2.58
CA ASN A 338 -0.15 5.70 -1.89
C ASN A 338 0.21 4.29 -2.37
N LEU A 339 0.18 3.35 -1.44
CA LEU A 339 0.16 1.93 -1.69
C LEU A 339 -1.28 1.43 -1.66
N VAL A 340 -1.64 0.63 -2.65
CA VAL A 340 -2.92 -0.07 -2.75
C VAL A 340 -2.66 -1.54 -2.44
N PHE A 341 -3.50 -2.12 -1.60
CA PHE A 341 -3.32 -3.48 -1.09
C PHE A 341 -4.67 -4.13 -0.75
N LEU A 342 -4.71 -5.46 -0.74
CA LEU A 342 -5.85 -6.19 -0.20
C LEU A 342 -5.63 -6.48 1.27
N SER A 343 -6.70 -6.48 2.06
CA SER A 343 -6.63 -6.86 3.46
C SER A 343 -7.94 -7.44 3.95
N ASP A 344 -7.84 -8.48 4.79
CA ASP A 344 -8.98 -9.08 5.48
C ASP A 344 -9.31 -8.42 6.84
N ARG A 345 -8.71 -7.26 7.13
CA ARG A 345 -8.87 -6.51 8.40
C ARG A 345 -10.29 -6.14 8.80
N SER A 346 -11.25 -6.18 7.87
CA SER A 346 -12.67 -5.92 8.10
C SER A 346 -13.53 -7.20 8.20
N GLY A 347 -12.92 -8.39 8.09
CA GLY A 347 -13.61 -9.68 8.02
C GLY A 347 -13.93 -10.15 6.60
N THR A 348 -13.63 -9.36 5.58
CA THR A 348 -13.70 -9.71 4.15
C THR A 348 -12.46 -9.21 3.43
N TRP A 349 -12.11 -9.84 2.29
CA TRP A 349 -11.01 -9.37 1.44
C TRP A 349 -11.38 -8.07 0.73
N ASP A 350 -10.94 -6.97 1.33
CA ASP A 350 -11.26 -5.61 0.92
C ASP A 350 -10.05 -4.96 0.25
N LEU A 351 -10.30 -3.97 -0.61
CA LEU A 351 -9.26 -3.12 -1.20
C LEU A 351 -9.02 -1.91 -0.30
N TRP A 352 -7.77 -1.68 0.05
CA TRP A 352 -7.33 -0.59 0.93
C TRP A 352 -6.23 0.24 0.26
N ALA A 353 -6.06 1.47 0.74
CA ALA A 353 -4.95 2.33 0.37
C ALA A 353 -4.32 2.96 1.61
N VAL A 354 -3.00 3.04 1.64
CA VAL A 354 -2.26 3.77 2.69
C VAL A 354 -1.34 4.79 2.03
N ARG A 355 -1.31 5.99 2.58
CA ARG A 355 -0.44 7.05 2.08
C ARG A 355 1.00 6.79 2.54
N VAL A 356 1.95 6.99 1.64
CA VAL A 356 3.38 6.84 1.90
C VAL A 356 4.12 8.08 1.44
N ILE A 357 5.03 8.57 2.28
CA ILE A 357 5.94 9.67 1.97
C ILE A 357 7.34 9.25 2.42
N GLU A 358 8.31 9.33 1.51
CA GLU A 358 9.72 8.97 1.79
C GLU A 358 9.86 7.57 2.42
N GLY A 359 9.14 6.59 1.84
CA GLY A 359 9.16 5.20 2.29
C GLY A 359 8.46 4.93 3.63
N LYS A 360 7.76 5.92 4.20
CA LYS A 360 7.06 5.79 5.49
C LYS A 360 5.56 6.04 5.35
N GLN A 361 4.77 5.27 6.10
CA GLN A 361 3.33 5.47 6.21
C GLN A 361 3.00 6.84 6.79
N LEU A 362 2.00 7.50 6.21
CA LEU A 362 1.39 8.72 6.73
C LEU A 362 -0.12 8.53 6.93
N GLY A 363 -0.55 8.55 8.20
CA GLY A 363 -1.95 8.36 8.57
C GLY A 363 -2.40 6.90 8.48
N GLU A 364 -3.68 6.67 8.74
CA GLU A 364 -4.27 5.33 8.78
C GLU A 364 -4.67 4.83 7.38
N PRO A 365 -4.57 3.52 7.10
CA PRO A 365 -5.08 2.94 5.88
C PRO A 365 -6.58 3.20 5.70
N GLN A 366 -6.99 3.51 4.47
CA GLN A 366 -8.34 3.86 4.09
C GLN A 366 -8.95 2.76 3.23
N LEU A 367 -10.18 2.38 3.55
CA LEU A 367 -10.95 1.42 2.77
C LEU A 367 -11.34 2.05 1.43
N ILE A 368 -10.96 1.38 0.33
CA ILE A 368 -11.30 1.75 -1.03
C ILE A 368 -12.58 1.04 -1.48
N LYS A 369 -12.64 -0.28 -1.31
CA LYS A 369 -13.77 -1.08 -1.77
C LYS A 369 -13.92 -2.34 -0.91
N LYS A 370 -15.13 -2.58 -0.42
CA LYS A 370 -15.48 -3.82 0.28
C LYS A 370 -15.65 -4.99 -0.67
N ASP A 371 -15.41 -6.19 -0.14
CA ASP A 371 -15.67 -7.47 -0.80
C ASP A 371 -15.10 -7.49 -2.22
N PHE A 372 -13.83 -7.10 -2.31
CA PHE A 372 -13.09 -7.05 -3.57
C PHE A 372 -12.79 -8.46 -4.08
N GLY A 373 -12.60 -9.39 -3.14
CA GLY A 373 -12.29 -10.79 -3.39
C GLY A 373 -10.84 -11.16 -3.09
N TYR A 374 -10.62 -12.45 -2.89
CA TYR A 374 -9.32 -13.10 -2.72
C TYR A 374 -8.90 -13.73 -4.05
N ASN A 375 -7.61 -13.74 -4.40
CA ASN A 375 -7.04 -14.17 -5.71
C ASN A 375 -6.94 -13.08 -6.78
N VAL A 376 -6.32 -11.96 -6.43
CA VAL A 376 -5.96 -10.94 -7.42
C VAL A 376 -4.55 -11.23 -7.94
N TRP A 377 -4.46 -11.86 -9.11
CA TRP A 377 -3.20 -12.28 -9.73
C TRP A 377 -2.44 -11.13 -10.40
N ASN A 378 -3.16 -10.11 -10.87
CA ASN A 378 -2.60 -8.93 -11.51
C ASN A 378 -3.49 -7.72 -11.22
N VAL A 379 -2.87 -6.61 -10.79
CA VAL A 379 -3.56 -5.32 -10.63
C VAL A 379 -2.97 -4.31 -11.59
N ILE A 380 -3.88 -3.71 -12.34
CA ILE A 380 -3.67 -2.69 -13.37
C ILE A 380 -4.27 -1.40 -12.80
N GLY A 381 -3.53 -0.30 -12.84
CA GLY A 381 -3.88 0.99 -12.23
C GLY A 381 -3.67 2.14 -13.17
#